data_AF-A0A7S3WFS0-F1
#
_entry.id   AF-A0A7S3WFS0-F1
#
_cell.length_a   1.000
_cell.length_b   1.000
_cell.length_c   1.000
_cell.angle_alpha   90.00
_cell.angle_beta   90.00
_cell.angle_gamma   90.00
#
_symmetry.space_group_name_H-M   'P 1'
#
loop_
_entity.id
_entity.type
_entity.pdbx_description
1 polymer ?
#
loop_
_entity_poly.entity_id
_entity_poly.type
_entity_poly.pdbx_seq_one_letter_code
_entity_poly.pdbx_strand_id
1 'polypeptide(L)'
;DGYSFAEDAAAADFVLASGVEALFAGTPAEQRMDFIRDGKPLPFGPTFTKACALSLPMLCVSPNLHALGDKSFSSPSTLAMHYERLGGRVMYFGKPQTAAFDEALRVLDEAGVPADRV
;
A
#
# COMPACT_ATOMS: atom_id res chain seq x y z
N ASP A 1 -13.13 -3.11 12.39
CA ASP A 1 -12.24 -2.65 11.31
C ASP A 1 -10.88 -3.28 11.49
N GLY A 2 -10.35 -3.97 10.47
CA GLY A 2 -9.21 -4.88 10.62
C GLY A 2 -7.85 -4.24 10.98
N TYR A 3 -7.76 -2.91 11.07
CA TYR A 3 -6.60 -2.15 11.51
C TYR A 3 -7.02 -0.74 11.98
N SER A 4 -6.13 -0.06 12.71
CA SER A 4 -6.28 1.36 13.11
C SER A 4 -5.08 2.18 12.63
N PHE A 5 -5.27 3.49 12.44
CA PHE A 5 -4.16 4.39 12.10
C PHE A 5 -3.31 4.70 13.33
N ALA A 6 -1.99 4.65 13.18
CA ALA A 6 -1.05 5.05 14.21
C ALA A 6 -0.60 6.50 13.98
N GLU A 7 -0.55 7.30 15.04
CA GLU A 7 -0.11 8.70 14.97
C GLU A 7 1.38 8.83 14.60
N ASP A 8 2.16 7.77 14.74
CA ASP A 8 3.59 7.74 14.46
C ASP A 8 4.08 6.30 14.21
N ALA A 9 5.22 6.16 13.51
CA ALA A 9 5.82 4.85 13.24
C ALA A 9 6.15 4.06 14.52
N ALA A 10 6.50 4.71 15.64
CA ALA A 10 6.79 4.03 16.90
C ALA A 10 5.56 3.36 17.53
N ALA A 11 4.35 3.76 17.13
CA ALA A 11 3.08 3.16 17.58
C ALA A 11 2.48 2.20 16.54
N ALA A 12 3.16 1.96 15.41
CA ALA A 12 2.67 1.12 14.34
C ALA A 12 3.29 -0.27 14.39
N ASP A 13 2.50 -1.30 14.06
CA ASP A 13 2.98 -2.67 13.89
C ASP A 13 3.53 -2.92 12.47
N PHE A 14 3.06 -2.16 11.48
CA PHE A 14 3.45 -2.27 10.07
C PHE A 14 3.12 -0.97 9.32
N VAL A 15 3.67 -0.83 8.11
CA VAL A 15 3.33 0.26 7.18
C VAL A 15 2.37 -0.29 6.12
N LEU A 16 1.22 0.34 5.91
CA LEU A 16 0.29 -0.02 4.83
C LEU A 16 0.49 0.91 3.62
N ALA A 17 0.81 0.33 2.46
CA ALA A 17 0.84 1.04 1.17
C ALA A 17 -0.30 0.54 0.29
N SER A 18 -1.47 1.20 0.38
CA SER A 18 -2.70 0.89 -0.38
C SER A 18 -3.11 1.94 -1.39
N GLY A 19 -2.61 3.16 -1.23
CA GLY A 19 -2.78 4.31 -2.11
C GLY A 19 -1.57 5.22 -1.97
N VAL A 20 -1.60 6.38 -2.62
CA VAL A 20 -0.47 7.32 -2.60
C VAL A 20 -0.90 8.78 -2.43
N GLU A 21 -2.19 9.03 -2.31
CA GLU A 21 -2.77 10.37 -2.17
C GLU A 21 -2.73 10.92 -0.74
N ALA A 22 -2.36 10.10 0.24
CA ALA A 22 -2.42 10.47 1.65
C ALA A 22 -1.35 9.78 2.50
N LEU A 23 -0.93 10.46 3.56
CA LEU A 23 -0.10 9.94 4.64
C LEU A 23 -0.78 10.20 5.99
N PHE A 24 -0.75 9.21 6.88
CA PHE A 24 -1.37 9.26 8.21
C PHE A 24 -0.36 9.06 9.36
N ALA A 25 0.94 9.18 9.09
CA ALA A 25 1.99 8.96 10.07
C ALA A 25 2.69 10.27 10.42
N GLY A 26 2.75 10.62 11.70
CA GLY A 26 3.31 11.86 12.23
C GLY A 26 2.27 12.98 12.46
N THR A 27 0.99 12.73 12.19
CA THR A 27 -0.09 13.70 12.32
C THR A 27 -1.39 13.02 12.80
N PRO A 28 -2.22 13.69 13.63
CA PRO A 28 -3.55 13.19 13.98
C PRO A 28 -4.58 13.33 12.84
N ALA A 29 -4.17 13.84 11.67
CA ALA A 29 -5.01 14.12 10.53
C ALA A 29 -4.31 13.74 9.21
N GLU A 30 -5.11 13.42 8.20
CA GLU A 30 -4.64 13.11 6.83
C GLU A 30 -3.75 14.23 6.28
N GLN A 31 -2.54 13.87 5.84
CA GLN A 31 -1.72 14.74 5.00
C GLN A 31 -1.89 14.32 3.55
N ARG A 32 -2.53 15.18 2.75
CA ARG A 32 -2.73 14.94 1.32
C ARG A 32 -1.41 15.08 0.54
N MET A 33 -1.20 14.15 -0.38
CA MET A 33 -0.02 14.03 -1.23
C MET A 33 -0.42 14.04 -2.70
N ASP A 34 0.42 14.63 -3.56
CA ASP A 34 0.25 14.60 -5.02
C ASP A 34 1.29 13.68 -5.69
N PHE A 35 1.63 12.58 -5.02
CA PHE A 35 2.66 11.64 -5.46
C PHE A 35 2.34 11.01 -6.82
N ILE A 36 1.05 10.86 -7.13
CA ILE A 36 0.56 10.38 -8.43
C ILE A 36 1.11 11.25 -9.57
N ARG A 37 1.21 12.56 -9.36
CA ARG A 37 1.59 13.52 -10.41
C ARG A 37 3.06 13.91 -10.36
N ASP A 38 3.63 14.11 -9.18
CA ASP A 38 5.02 14.59 -9.06
C ASP A 38 6.06 13.47 -8.94
N GLY A 39 5.64 12.27 -8.53
CA GLY A 39 6.49 11.11 -8.29
C GLY A 39 7.61 11.31 -7.29
N LYS A 40 7.49 12.30 -6.39
CA LYS A 40 8.51 12.62 -5.39
C LYS A 40 8.20 11.90 -4.08
N PRO A 41 8.96 10.86 -3.70
CA PRO A 41 8.68 10.14 -2.45
C PRO A 41 9.17 10.91 -1.21
N LEU A 42 9.78 12.09 -1.42
CA LEU A 42 10.39 12.90 -0.36
C LEU A 42 9.47 13.15 0.85
N PRO A 43 8.16 13.42 0.70
CA PRO A 43 7.27 13.59 1.86
C PRO A 43 7.17 12.35 2.75
N PHE A 44 7.36 11.15 2.18
CA PHE A 44 7.33 9.88 2.92
C PHE A 44 8.67 9.53 3.58
N GLY A 45 9.76 10.16 3.14
CA GLY A 45 11.13 9.83 3.52
C GLY A 45 11.39 9.78 5.04
N PRO A 46 11.00 10.79 5.83
CA PRO A 46 11.20 10.78 7.28
C PRO A 46 10.47 9.60 7.97
N THR A 47 9.20 9.38 7.61
CA THR A 47 8.40 8.27 8.14
C THR A 47 9.00 6.92 7.75
N PHE A 48 9.40 6.75 6.49
CA PHE A 48 9.99 5.50 6.02
C PHE A 48 11.32 5.20 6.69
N THR A 49 12.17 6.22 6.85
CA THR A 49 13.45 6.08 7.55
C THR A 49 13.24 5.61 8.99
N LYS A 50 12.27 6.22 9.70
CA LYS A 50 11.94 5.83 11.07
C LYS A 50 11.37 4.42 11.16
N ALA A 51 10.44 4.06 10.27
CA ALA A 51 9.86 2.72 10.21
C ALA A 51 10.91 1.65 9.88
N CYS A 52 11.85 1.93 8.97
CA CYS A 52 12.98 1.04 8.68
C CYS A 52 13.89 0.85 9.90
N ALA A 53 14.21 1.93 10.63
CA ALA A 53 15.00 1.85 11.86
C ALA A 53 14.32 1.01 12.96
N LEU A 54 12.99 0.97 12.96
CA LEU A 54 12.17 0.14 13.85
C LEU A 54 11.89 -1.27 13.28
N SER A 55 12.46 -1.61 12.12
CA SER A 55 12.25 -2.89 11.44
C SER A 55 10.78 -3.21 11.13
N LEU A 56 9.95 -2.18 10.91
CA LEU A 56 8.54 -2.40 10.58
C LEU A 56 8.43 -2.97 9.16
N PRO A 57 7.66 -4.06 8.97
CA PRO A 57 7.36 -4.53 7.63
C PRO A 57 6.37 -3.58 6.94
N MET A 58 6.50 -3.43 5.63
CA MET A 58 5.50 -2.77 4.81
C MET A 58 4.61 -3.81 4.11
N LEU A 59 3.29 -3.64 4.17
CA LEU A 59 2.33 -4.36 3.35
C LEU A 59 1.95 -3.50 2.14
N CYS A 60 2.36 -3.89 0.94
CA CYS A 60 2.00 -3.23 -0.31
C CYS A 60 0.84 -3.97 -0.97
N VAL A 61 -0.35 -3.36 -1.00
CA VAL A 61 -1.60 -4.00 -1.49
C VAL A 61 -1.95 -3.66 -2.95
N SER A 62 -0.99 -3.11 -3.71
CA SER A 62 -1.15 -2.86 -5.15
C SER A 62 0.16 -3.15 -5.91
N PRO A 63 0.44 -4.43 -6.23
CA PRO A 63 1.69 -4.87 -6.86
C PRO A 63 1.77 -4.58 -8.37
N ASN A 64 0.84 -3.79 -8.92
CA ASN A 64 0.88 -3.43 -10.34
C ASN A 64 2.01 -2.41 -10.56
N LEU A 65 3.19 -2.91 -10.96
CA LEU A 65 4.36 -2.10 -11.34
C LEU A 65 4.21 -1.40 -12.69
N HIS A 66 3.15 -1.69 -13.45
CA HIS A 66 2.98 -1.18 -14.80
C HIS A 66 2.28 0.18 -14.80
N ALA A 67 2.95 1.17 -15.40
CA ALA A 67 2.38 2.45 -15.78
C ALA A 67 1.12 2.22 -16.64
N LEU A 68 0.02 2.90 -16.30
CA LEU A 68 -1.14 2.97 -17.18
C LEU A 68 -0.81 3.87 -18.39
N GLY A 69 -0.26 3.28 -19.45
CA GLY A 69 0.05 3.95 -20.73
C GLY A 69 1.30 4.83 -20.71
N ASP A 70 1.31 5.90 -21.51
CA ASP A 70 2.47 6.81 -21.71
C ASP A 70 2.78 7.71 -20.50
N LYS A 71 2.02 7.57 -19.41
CA LYS A 71 2.20 8.33 -18.17
C LYS A 71 2.71 7.40 -17.09
N SER A 72 3.94 7.65 -16.63
CA SER A 72 4.48 7.03 -15.41
C SER A 72 3.71 7.58 -14.22
N PHE A 73 2.66 6.88 -13.79
CA PHE A 73 1.97 7.19 -12.54
C PHE A 73 2.69 6.49 -11.40
N SER A 74 2.93 7.23 -10.33
CA SER A 74 3.53 6.68 -9.12
C SER A 74 2.47 5.85 -8.38
N SER A 75 2.81 4.60 -8.08
CA SER A 75 1.90 3.65 -7.44
C SER A 75 2.37 3.30 -6.04
N PRO A 76 1.56 2.59 -5.22
CA PRO A 76 2.02 2.04 -3.95
C PRO A 76 3.26 1.16 -4.11
N SER A 77 3.40 0.47 -5.25
CA SER A 77 4.61 -0.28 -5.57
C SER A 77 5.86 0.61 -5.69
N THR A 78 5.73 1.83 -6.23
CA THR A 78 6.85 2.78 -6.29
C THR A 78 7.30 3.21 -4.89
N LEU A 79 6.36 3.41 -3.96
CA LEU A 79 6.67 3.68 -2.55
C LEU A 79 7.31 2.46 -1.87
N ALA A 80 6.82 1.26 -2.15
CA ALA A 80 7.40 0.02 -1.66
C ALA A 80 8.86 -0.14 -2.10
N MET A 81 9.16 0.09 -3.38
CA MET A 81 10.54 0.08 -3.88
C MET A 81 11.42 1.13 -3.20
N HIS A 82 10.87 2.30 -2.85
CA HIS A 82 11.60 3.31 -2.09
C HIS A 82 11.89 2.81 -0.67
N TYR A 83 10.93 2.17 -0.01
CA TYR A 83 11.09 1.57 1.31
C TYR A 83 12.16 0.46 1.32
N GLU A 84 12.18 -0.41 0.31
CA GLU A 84 13.21 -1.44 0.15
C GLU A 84 14.61 -0.84 -0.03
N ARG A 85 14.73 0.25 -0.81
CA ARG A 85 16.00 0.97 -0.99
C ARG A 85 16.53 1.59 0.31
N LEU A 86 15.66 1.88 1.27
CA LEU A 86 16.03 2.34 2.62
C LEU A 86 16.37 1.17 3.57
N GLY A 87 16.29 -0.08 3.11
CA GLY A 87 16.57 -1.28 3.90
C GLY A 87 15.33 -1.90 4.57
N GLY A 88 14.14 -1.40 4.26
CA GLY A 88 12.89 -1.93 4.80
C GLY A 88 12.46 -3.24 4.15
N ARG A 89 11.74 -4.08 4.90
CA ARG A 89 11.13 -5.32 4.39
C ARG A 89 9.74 -5.04 3.83
N VAL A 90 9.46 -5.49 2.60
CA VAL A 90 8.12 -5.39 1.99
C VAL A 90 7.48 -6.77 1.83
N MET A 91 6.19 -6.84 2.10
CA MET A 91 5.29 -7.94 1.77
C MET A 91 4.31 -7.45 0.72
N TYR A 92 4.30 -8.07 -0.45
CA TYR A 92 3.37 -7.75 -1.53
C TYR A 92 2.13 -8.62 -1.43
N PHE A 93 0.95 -7.99 -1.41
CA PHE A 93 -0.34 -8.66 -1.38
C PHE A 93 -1.20 -8.20 -2.55
N GLY A 94 -1.80 -9.17 -3.24
CA GLY A 94 -2.54 -8.94 -4.49
C GLY A 94 -1.95 -9.75 -5.64
N LYS A 95 -2.33 -9.41 -6.88
CA LYS A 95 -1.92 -10.16 -8.08
C LYS A 95 -0.40 -10.38 -8.13
N PRO A 96 0.09 -11.59 -8.49
CA PRO A 96 -0.64 -12.74 -9.04
C PRO A 96 -1.31 -13.66 -8.00
N GLN A 97 -1.28 -13.33 -6.71
CA GLN A 97 -1.93 -14.14 -5.68
C GLN A 97 -3.45 -14.10 -5.84
N THR A 98 -4.12 -15.23 -5.57
CA THR A 98 -5.56 -15.39 -5.80
C THR A 98 -6.43 -15.01 -4.60
N ALA A 99 -5.85 -14.71 -3.43
CA ALA A 99 -6.62 -14.52 -2.19
C ALA A 99 -7.79 -13.53 -2.32
N ALA A 100 -7.60 -12.42 -3.04
CA ALA A 100 -8.68 -11.46 -3.31
C ALA A 100 -9.76 -12.01 -4.25
N PHE A 101 -9.40 -12.87 -5.20
CA PHE A 101 -10.34 -13.55 -6.08
C PHE A 101 -11.07 -14.67 -5.36
N ASP A 102 -10.40 -15.43 -4.50
CA ASP A 102 -11.02 -16.50 -3.71
C ASP A 102 -12.11 -15.91 -2.80
N GLU A 103 -11.82 -14.78 -2.15
CA GLU A 103 -12.80 -14.04 -1.35
C GLU A 103 -13.92 -13.44 -2.22
N ALA A 104 -13.59 -12.89 -3.40
CA ALA A 104 -14.61 -12.40 -4.32
C ALA A 104 -15.56 -13.50 -4.78
N LEU A 105 -15.04 -14.70 -5.07
CA LEU A 105 -15.86 -15.87 -5.42
C LEU A 105 -16.77 -16.28 -4.26
N ARG A 106 -16.29 -16.26 -3.01
CA ARG A 106 -17.11 -16.51 -1.81
C ARG A 106 -18.26 -15.51 -1.69
N VAL A 107 -17.98 -14.22 -1.87
CA VAL A 107 -19.00 -13.15 -1.82
C VAL A 107 -20.02 -13.30 -2.95
N LEU A 108 -19.60 -13.70 -4.16
CA LEU A 108 -20.48 -13.93 -5.30
C LEU A 108 -21.38 -15.15 -5.09
N ASP A 109 -20.85 -16.23 -4.52
CA ASP A 109 -21.61 -17.43 -4.16
C ASP A 109 -22.68 -17.12 -3.11
N GLU A 110 -22.32 -16.37 -2.06
CA GLU A 110 -23.27 -15.89 -1.04
C GLU A 110 -24.36 -14.98 -1.63
N ALA A 111 -24.06 -14.26 -2.70
CA ALA A 111 -25.01 -13.44 -3.44
C ALA A 111 -25.85 -14.23 -4.46
N GLY A 112 -25.61 -15.54 -4.62
CA GLY A 112 -26.32 -16.40 -5.58
C GLY A 112 -25.93 -16.16 -7.04
N VAL A 113 -24.75 -15.60 -7.30
CA VAL A 113 -24.25 -15.37 -8.67
C VAL A 113 -23.67 -16.69 -9.21
N PRO A 114 -24.12 -17.18 -10.38
CA PRO A 114 -23.58 -18.41 -10.98
C PRO A 114 -22.09 -18.34 -11.27
N ALA A 115 -21.33 -19.34 -10.83
CA ALA A 115 -19.88 -19.41 -10.98
C ALA A 115 -19.38 -19.72 -12.41
N ASP A 116 -20.28 -20.05 -13.34
CA ASP A 116 -19.97 -20.45 -14.72
C ASP A 116 -19.79 -19.27 -15.69
N ARG A 117 -19.77 -18.03 -15.18
CA ARG A 117 -19.70 -16.79 -15.97
C ARG A 117 -18.51 -15.87 -15.64
N VAL A 118 -17.54 -16.36 -14.86
CA VAL A 118 -16.35 -15.62 -14.40
C VAL A 118 -15.11 -16.02 -15.20
#